data_AF-A0A7S1QAY0-F1
#
_entry.id   AF-A0A7S1QAY0-F1
#
_cell.length_a   1.000
_cell.length_b   1.000
_cell.length_c   1.000
_cell.angle_alpha   90.00
_cell.angle_beta   90.00
_cell.angle_gamma   90.00
#
_symmetry.space_group_name_H-M   'P 1'
#
loop_
_entity.id
_entity.type
_entity.pdbx_description
1 polymer ?
#
loop_
_entity_poly.entity_id
_entity_poly.type
_entity_poly.pdbx_seq_one_letter_code
_entity_poly.pdbx_strand_id
1 'polypeptide(L)'
;MRAARLTATAVTLLLAAAAVQAHICLTYPRQRGPAPRLFPGDPACFNRVGSCGSLPKGPATAKFVVGTLATLTFQQNLNHWYPPNPGFFDLAVSYDNEATWAQIGETVSDYPANNMNTQTDFTVPVKFPQAGHAIVRARYVSHNVNEIDPSNNTEAIFYSCADVEVTNMNGTVPTEQEAATAEDNARAMSAQAFHILSQTKHSEARGVSIAAFNCDAPTAFIAEGETRVQGGMKPVLRHTIHYDTNAGWLRWNRNDTHLGGTFDMTDLWNLTLATGGYTPQFIIGLNGANTCSMYGGDKFFPWAFGPKNGMQHVGNETRRDGSVMARWQIASADVEFTSILESAAATTCVPHLIRHGVLETELRARPVASIDPAVFAIPAVCQTHREMPDGGCKGRHNRQ
;
A
#
# COMPACT_ATOMS: atom_id res chain seq x y z
N MET A 1 51.79 -19.73 -41.65
CA MET A 1 50.42 -20.31 -41.71
C MET A 1 49.86 -20.28 -40.28
N ARG A 2 49.35 -19.14 -39.80
CA ARG A 2 47.93 -18.76 -39.72
C ARG A 2 47.00 -19.91 -39.31
N ALA A 3 46.90 -20.15 -38.00
CA ALA A 3 45.72 -20.76 -37.38
C ALA A 3 45.10 -19.71 -36.45
N ALA A 4 43.98 -19.16 -36.89
CA ALA A 4 43.23 -18.13 -36.20
C ALA A 4 42.65 -18.70 -34.89
N ARG A 5 43.07 -18.13 -33.75
CA ARG A 5 42.39 -18.32 -32.47
C ARG A 5 41.10 -17.51 -32.53
N LEU A 6 40.00 -18.16 -32.89
CA LEU A 6 38.65 -17.67 -32.64
C LEU A 6 38.46 -17.59 -31.13
N THR A 7 38.76 -16.42 -30.58
CA THR A 7 38.22 -15.95 -29.31
C THR A 7 36.72 -15.79 -29.53
N ALA A 8 35.97 -16.85 -29.21
CA ALA A 8 34.54 -16.73 -28.99
C ALA A 8 34.37 -15.82 -27.77
N THR A 9 34.25 -14.52 -28.04
CA THR A 9 33.81 -13.52 -27.08
C THR A 9 32.45 -14.01 -26.60
N ALA A 10 32.45 -14.59 -25.40
CA ALA A 10 31.24 -14.87 -24.65
C ALA A 10 30.53 -13.53 -24.52
N VAL A 11 29.55 -13.30 -25.40
CA VAL A 11 28.47 -12.34 -25.16
C VAL A 11 27.75 -12.92 -23.95
N THR A 12 28.30 -12.64 -22.78
CA THR A 12 27.60 -12.74 -21.52
C THR A 12 26.55 -11.66 -21.65
N LEU A 13 25.43 -12.06 -22.24
CA LEU A 13 24.17 -11.36 -22.16
C LEU A 13 23.91 -11.30 -20.65
N LEU A 14 24.47 -10.29 -19.99
CA LEU A 14 23.98 -9.78 -18.72
C LEU A 14 22.56 -9.32 -19.02
N LEU A 15 21.64 -10.28 -19.11
CA LEU A 15 20.30 -10.10 -18.63
C LEU A 15 20.49 -9.70 -17.17
N ALA A 16 20.60 -8.39 -16.96
CA ALA A 16 20.24 -7.79 -15.71
C ALA A 16 18.79 -8.23 -15.48
N ALA A 17 18.63 -9.36 -14.78
CA ALA A 17 17.42 -9.66 -14.06
C ALA A 17 17.28 -8.51 -13.07
N ALA A 18 16.67 -7.42 -13.53
CA ALA A 18 16.18 -6.39 -12.66
C ALA A 18 15.20 -7.11 -11.75
N ALA A 19 15.64 -7.42 -10.55
CA ALA A 19 14.77 -7.94 -9.52
C ALA A 19 13.77 -6.81 -9.25
N VAL A 20 12.60 -6.90 -9.89
CA VAL A 20 11.47 -6.02 -9.62
C VAL A 20 10.90 -6.47 -8.29
N GLN A 21 11.28 -5.79 -7.23
CA GLN A 21 10.80 -6.03 -5.88
C GLN A 21 10.77 -4.64 -5.29
N ALA A 22 9.73 -4.22 -4.56
CA ALA A 22 9.70 -2.92 -3.86
C ALA A 22 8.52 -2.79 -2.93
N HIS A 23 8.72 -2.14 -1.79
CA HIS A 23 7.75 -2.23 -0.69
C HIS A 23 7.58 -0.93 0.10
N ILE A 24 8.54 0.02 0.07
CA ILE A 24 8.33 1.39 0.58
C ILE A 24 9.29 2.40 -0.06
N CYS A 25 8.77 3.50 -0.61
CA CYS A 25 9.55 4.61 -1.17
C CYS A 25 9.44 5.84 -0.28
N LEU A 26 10.52 6.41 0.25
CA LEU A 26 10.46 7.74 0.87
C LEU A 26 10.50 8.79 -0.25
N THR A 27 9.36 9.46 -0.47
CA THR A 27 9.18 10.42 -1.57
C THR A 27 9.60 11.83 -1.16
N TYR A 28 9.39 12.20 0.10
CA TYR A 28 9.91 13.43 0.69
C TYR A 28 10.31 13.21 2.16
N PRO A 29 11.54 13.58 2.56
CA PRO A 29 12.66 14.01 1.74
C PRO A 29 13.07 12.92 0.73
N ARG A 30 13.70 13.31 -0.38
CA ARG A 30 14.08 12.35 -1.42
C ARG A 30 14.99 11.27 -0.84
N GLN A 31 14.60 10.00 -0.99
CA GLN A 31 15.42 8.86 -0.58
C GLN A 31 16.81 8.80 -1.24
N ARG A 32 17.71 8.05 -0.63
CA ARG A 32 19.01 7.65 -1.18
C ARG A 32 18.83 6.75 -2.40
N GLY A 33 19.85 6.75 -3.26
CA GLY A 33 19.86 5.95 -4.48
C GLY A 33 19.14 6.61 -5.66
N PRO A 34 18.76 5.82 -6.68
CA PRO A 34 18.01 6.31 -7.83
C PRO A 34 16.66 6.91 -7.42
N ALA A 35 16.19 7.90 -8.17
CA ALA A 35 14.84 8.43 -7.98
C ALA A 35 13.81 7.33 -8.30
N PRO A 36 12.82 7.10 -7.42
CA PRO A 36 11.78 6.12 -7.70
C PRO A 36 10.88 6.64 -8.83
N ARG A 37 10.45 5.70 -9.69
CA ARG A 37 9.43 5.87 -10.72
C ARG A 37 8.01 5.65 -10.18
N LEU A 38 7.87 5.12 -8.96
CA LEU A 38 6.59 5.00 -8.24
C LEU A 38 5.52 4.20 -9.00
N PHE A 39 5.89 3.09 -9.63
CA PHE A 39 4.97 2.04 -10.11
C PHE A 39 5.08 0.81 -9.20
N PRO A 40 4.08 -0.09 -9.12
CA PRO A 40 4.13 -1.24 -8.22
C PRO A 40 5.37 -2.11 -8.40
N GLY A 41 6.09 -2.40 -7.33
CA GLY A 41 7.34 -3.15 -7.32
C GLY A 41 8.57 -2.40 -7.84
N ASP A 42 8.59 -1.07 -7.87
CA ASP A 42 9.74 -0.28 -8.33
C ASP A 42 11.06 -0.54 -7.57
N PRO A 43 12.09 -1.15 -8.19
CA PRO A 43 13.32 -1.59 -7.51
C PRO A 43 14.03 -0.54 -6.64
N ALA A 44 13.85 0.75 -6.91
CA ALA A 44 14.39 1.81 -6.07
C ALA A 44 13.85 1.79 -4.63
N CYS A 45 12.66 1.21 -4.41
CA CYS A 45 11.96 1.18 -3.13
C CYS A 45 12.09 -0.17 -2.41
N PHE A 46 13.17 -0.89 -2.72
CA PHE A 46 13.41 -2.25 -2.29
C PHE A 46 14.75 -2.41 -1.63
N ASN A 47 14.70 -2.30 -0.32
CA ASN A 47 15.89 -2.45 0.46
C ASN A 47 15.55 -3.21 1.72
N ARG A 48 16.00 -4.46 1.74
CA ARG A 48 15.82 -5.38 2.85
C ARG A 48 16.97 -5.35 3.85
N VAL A 49 18.10 -4.77 3.43
CA VAL A 49 19.30 -4.68 4.26
C VAL A 49 19.14 -3.48 5.18
N GLY A 50 19.01 -3.75 6.48
CA GLY A 50 18.93 -2.68 7.47
C GLY A 50 20.22 -1.88 7.59
N SER A 51 20.21 -0.62 8.02
CA SER A 51 19.02 0.26 8.22
C SER A 51 18.71 1.12 7.00
N CYS A 52 19.69 1.37 6.14
CA CYS A 52 19.57 2.16 4.91
C CYS A 52 20.12 1.42 3.69
N GLY A 53 20.32 0.11 3.81
CA GLY A 53 21.01 -0.72 2.84
C GLY A 53 22.48 -0.37 2.67
N SER A 54 23.12 -1.00 1.70
CA SER A 54 24.49 -0.66 1.29
C SER A 54 24.58 0.65 0.50
N LEU A 55 23.58 1.53 0.61
CA LEU A 55 23.53 2.79 -0.12
C LEU A 55 24.42 3.83 0.58
N PRO A 56 25.38 4.44 -0.13
CA PRO A 56 26.28 5.41 0.49
C PRO A 56 25.53 6.66 0.94
N LYS A 57 26.02 7.25 2.03
CA LYS A 57 25.58 8.55 2.52
C LYS A 57 25.74 9.62 1.44
N GLY A 58 24.70 10.44 1.26
CA GLY A 58 24.68 11.55 0.31
C GLY A 58 24.62 12.92 1.00
N PRO A 59 24.61 14.00 0.20
CA PRO A 59 24.27 15.33 0.69
C PRO A 59 22.80 15.38 1.14
N ALA A 60 22.51 16.26 2.09
CA ALA A 60 21.14 16.51 2.54
C ALA A 60 20.21 16.89 1.38
N THR A 61 19.06 16.21 1.26
CA THR A 61 18.05 16.44 0.21
C THR A 61 16.92 17.35 0.66
N ALA A 62 16.82 17.63 1.96
CA ALA A 62 15.89 18.58 2.56
C ALA A 62 16.49 19.27 3.78
N LYS A 63 15.88 20.39 4.19
CA LYS A 63 16.23 21.15 5.39
C LYS A 63 15.01 21.25 6.30
N PHE A 64 15.21 20.99 7.59
CA PHE A 64 14.19 21.10 8.63
C PHE A 64 14.67 21.98 9.78
N VAL A 65 13.75 22.37 10.66
CA VAL A 65 14.05 23.15 11.87
C VAL A 65 13.71 22.32 13.09
N VAL A 66 14.60 22.32 14.09
CA VAL A 66 14.39 21.62 15.37
C VAL A 66 13.07 22.06 16.02
N GLY A 67 12.30 21.09 16.52
CA GLY A 67 11.06 21.34 17.26
C GLY A 67 9.85 21.77 16.42
N THR A 68 10.06 22.24 15.19
CA THR A 68 8.97 22.63 14.27
C THR A 68 8.33 21.39 13.64
N LEU A 69 7.01 21.45 13.46
CA LEU A 69 6.28 20.42 12.74
C LEU A 69 6.72 20.39 11.27
N ALA A 70 7.22 19.25 10.82
CA ALA A 70 7.54 18.94 9.44
C ALA A 70 6.66 17.78 8.95
N THR A 71 6.62 17.57 7.64
CA THR A 71 5.92 16.42 7.04
C THR A 71 6.90 15.56 6.27
N LEU A 72 6.84 14.26 6.50
CA LEU A 72 7.53 13.27 5.68
C LEU A 72 6.49 12.50 4.88
N THR A 73 6.79 12.22 3.62
CA THR A 73 5.90 11.46 2.75
C THR A 73 6.60 10.21 2.23
N PHE A 74 5.88 9.10 2.26
CA PHE A 74 6.35 7.84 1.69
C PHE A 74 5.21 7.13 0.97
N GLN A 75 5.55 6.25 0.04
CA GLN A 75 4.61 5.41 -0.67
C GLN A 75 4.83 3.96 -0.28
N GLN A 76 3.81 3.28 0.25
CA GLN A 76 3.75 1.82 0.18
C GLN A 76 3.47 1.48 -1.29
N ASN A 77 4.50 1.00 -1.97
CA ASN A 77 4.45 0.79 -3.41
C ASN A 77 3.94 -0.62 -3.77
N LEU A 78 4.02 -1.55 -2.81
CA LEU A 78 3.45 -2.89 -2.89
C LEU A 78 3.05 -3.31 -1.46
N ASN A 79 1.85 -3.86 -1.31
CA ASN A 79 1.24 -4.16 -0.02
C ASN A 79 1.39 -5.65 0.35
N HIS A 80 2.14 -5.94 1.41
CA HIS A 80 2.39 -7.29 1.95
C HIS A 80 1.65 -7.52 3.26
N TRP A 81 0.47 -6.93 3.39
CA TRP A 81 -0.37 -7.06 4.57
C TRP A 81 -0.56 -8.52 4.95
N TYR A 82 -0.25 -8.82 6.20
CA TYR A 82 -0.26 -10.18 6.73
C TYR A 82 -1.37 -10.35 7.78
N PRO A 83 -2.51 -10.98 7.44
CA PRO A 83 -3.67 -11.03 8.33
C PRO A 83 -3.41 -11.55 9.75
N PRO A 84 -2.60 -12.62 9.96
CA PRO A 84 -2.37 -13.14 11.31
C PRO A 84 -1.61 -12.18 12.23
N ASN A 85 -0.82 -11.28 11.65
CA ASN A 85 -0.05 -10.28 12.38
C ASN A 85 0.18 -9.07 11.48
N PRO A 86 -0.78 -8.13 11.40
CA PRO A 86 -0.67 -6.97 10.51
C PRO A 86 0.63 -6.21 10.73
N GLY A 87 1.21 -5.71 9.64
CA GLY A 87 2.41 -4.92 9.66
C GLY A 87 2.20 -3.48 10.15
N PHE A 88 3.26 -2.69 10.07
CA PHE A 88 3.21 -1.25 10.33
C PHE A 88 4.36 -0.52 9.63
N PHE A 89 4.23 0.80 9.59
CA PHE A 89 5.27 1.72 9.16
C PHE A 89 5.71 2.59 10.34
N ASP A 90 7.02 2.81 10.45
CA ASP A 90 7.57 3.81 11.35
C ASP A 90 8.57 4.71 10.63
N LEU A 91 8.75 5.90 11.21
CA LEU A 91 9.79 6.83 10.82
C LEU A 91 10.74 7.01 11.99
N ALA A 92 12.03 7.02 11.70
CA ALA A 92 13.08 7.25 12.69
C ALA A 92 14.16 8.16 12.14
N VAL A 93 14.93 8.76 13.04
CA VAL A 93 16.05 9.63 12.71
C VAL A 93 17.31 9.20 13.45
N SER A 94 18.45 9.28 12.77
CA SER A 94 19.79 9.09 13.33
C SER A 94 20.65 10.32 13.07
N TYR A 95 21.47 10.70 14.05
CA TYR A 95 22.43 11.80 13.95
C TYR A 95 23.89 11.32 14.14
N ASP A 96 24.05 10.04 14.41
CA ASP A 96 25.32 9.37 14.74
C ASP A 96 25.69 8.33 13.68
N ASN A 97 25.35 8.63 12.43
CA ASN A 97 25.65 7.78 11.28
C ASN A 97 25.07 6.36 11.40
N GLU A 98 23.78 6.28 11.71
CA GLU A 98 22.96 5.06 11.78
C GLU A 98 23.28 4.15 12.98
N ALA A 99 24.09 4.61 13.94
CA ALA A 99 24.41 3.84 15.14
C ALA A 99 23.22 3.77 16.12
N THR A 100 22.45 4.84 16.25
CA THR A 100 21.21 4.88 17.03
C THR A 100 20.06 5.50 16.25
N TRP A 101 18.84 5.07 16.56
CA TRP A 101 17.61 5.51 15.89
C TRP A 101 16.60 5.98 16.94
N ALA A 102 16.15 7.23 16.81
CA ALA A 102 15.03 7.77 17.56
C ALA A 102 13.77 7.79 16.68
N GLN A 103 12.68 7.17 17.12
CA GLN A 103 11.41 7.25 16.40
C GLN A 103 10.93 8.71 16.34
N ILE A 104 10.43 9.12 15.17
CA ILE A 104 9.81 10.41 14.94
C ILE A 104 8.43 10.20 14.31
N GLY A 105 7.42 10.92 14.79
CA GLY A 105 6.05 10.72 14.33
C GLY A 105 5.39 9.45 14.87
N GLU A 106 4.11 9.31 14.55
CA GLU A 106 3.30 8.16 14.94
C GLU A 106 3.54 6.96 14.02
N THR A 107 3.37 5.77 14.58
CA THR A 107 3.37 4.53 13.80
C THR A 107 2.09 4.44 12.98
N VAL A 108 2.21 4.09 11.71
CA VAL A 108 1.08 3.90 10.79
C VAL A 108 0.81 2.39 10.68
N SER A 109 -0.35 1.90 11.07
CA SER A 109 -0.70 0.49 10.85
C SER A 109 -0.80 0.18 9.35
N ASP A 110 -0.32 -1.01 8.97
CA ASP A 110 -0.58 -1.57 7.64
C ASP A 110 -2.06 -2.01 7.54
N TYR A 111 -2.56 -2.19 6.33
CA TYR A 111 -3.98 -2.42 6.11
C TYR A 111 -4.26 -3.36 4.92
N PRO A 112 -5.41 -4.06 4.92
CA PRO A 112 -5.80 -4.93 3.82
C PRO A 112 -6.30 -4.09 2.64
N ALA A 113 -5.41 -3.72 1.73
CA ALA A 113 -5.81 -3.02 0.50
C ALA A 113 -6.62 -3.90 -0.47
N ASN A 114 -6.79 -5.21 -0.17
CA ASN A 114 -7.45 -6.22 -1.01
C ASN A 114 -6.84 -6.37 -2.42
N ASN A 115 -5.67 -5.78 -2.62
CA ASN A 115 -4.86 -5.90 -3.81
C ASN A 115 -3.43 -5.48 -3.46
N MET A 116 -2.46 -6.36 -3.72
CA MET A 116 -1.06 -6.15 -3.38
C MET A 116 -0.42 -5.00 -4.19
N ASN A 117 -0.91 -4.70 -5.39
CA ASN A 117 -0.37 -3.60 -6.20
C ASN A 117 -1.00 -2.24 -5.91
N THR A 118 -1.84 -2.14 -4.88
CA THR A 118 -2.34 -0.86 -4.42
C THR A 118 -1.17 -0.03 -3.92
N GLN A 119 -0.98 1.13 -4.53
CA GLN A 119 0.03 2.09 -4.13
C GLN A 119 -0.61 3.12 -3.21
N THR A 120 0.03 3.35 -2.07
CA THR A 120 -0.56 4.13 -0.99
C THR A 120 0.43 5.17 -0.53
N ASP A 121 0.11 6.44 -0.76
CA ASP A 121 0.91 7.55 -0.26
C ASP A 121 0.48 7.90 1.17
N PHE A 122 1.46 7.99 2.07
CA PHE A 122 1.30 8.39 3.45
C PHE A 122 2.01 9.71 3.68
N THR A 123 1.40 10.57 4.49
CA THR A 123 2.00 11.82 4.97
C THR A 123 1.99 11.81 6.49
N VAL A 124 3.17 11.79 7.10
CA VAL A 124 3.30 11.70 8.56
C VAL A 124 3.91 13.01 9.09
N PRO A 125 3.22 13.69 10.02
CA PRO A 125 3.78 14.84 10.70
C PRO A 125 4.86 14.40 11.71
N VAL A 126 6.00 15.09 11.74
CA VAL A 126 7.14 14.78 12.61
C VAL A 126 7.74 16.04 13.22
N LYS A 127 8.47 15.87 14.32
CA LYS A 127 9.33 16.91 14.91
C LYS A 127 10.75 16.35 15.03
N PHE A 128 11.74 17.13 14.61
CA PHE A 128 13.15 16.75 14.73
C PHE A 128 13.70 17.18 16.11
N PRO A 129 14.35 16.28 16.86
CA PRO A 129 14.73 16.55 18.26
C PRO A 129 16.02 17.37 18.40
N GLN A 130 16.89 17.38 17.40
CA GLN A 130 18.18 18.08 17.46
C GLN A 130 18.66 18.56 16.09
N ALA A 131 19.59 19.51 16.09
CA ALA A 131 20.19 20.06 14.88
C ALA A 131 21.39 19.22 14.39
N GLY A 132 21.78 19.43 13.14
CA GLY A 132 22.88 18.79 12.45
C GLY A 132 22.42 17.96 11.23
N HIS A 133 23.39 17.38 10.53
CA HIS A 133 23.13 16.40 9.49
C HIS A 133 22.49 15.16 10.12
N ALA A 134 21.33 14.76 9.62
CA ALA A 134 20.61 13.60 10.10
C ALA A 134 20.27 12.65 8.95
N ILE A 135 19.93 11.41 9.31
CA ILE A 135 19.46 10.37 8.40
C ILE A 135 18.05 10.00 8.85
N VAL A 136 17.08 10.25 7.99
CA VAL A 136 15.70 9.79 8.19
C VAL A 136 15.57 8.40 7.59
N ARG A 137 14.87 7.50 8.30
CA ARG A 137 14.52 6.16 7.84
C ARG A 137 13.02 5.98 7.92
N ALA A 138 12.41 5.61 6.81
CA ALA A 138 11.11 4.97 6.77
C ALA A 138 11.30 3.46 6.78
N ARG A 139 10.55 2.77 7.62
CA ARG A 139 10.60 1.32 7.77
C ARG A 139 9.20 0.75 7.58
N TYR A 140 9.06 -0.27 6.74
CA TYR A 140 7.87 -1.10 6.64
C TYR A 140 8.18 -2.47 7.22
N VAL A 141 7.52 -2.81 8.33
CA VAL A 141 7.57 -4.14 8.94
C VAL A 141 6.31 -4.88 8.51
N SER A 142 6.40 -5.80 7.54
CA SER A 142 5.20 -6.46 7.01
C SER A 142 4.74 -7.65 7.86
N HIS A 143 5.65 -8.23 8.65
CA HIS A 143 5.49 -9.51 9.36
C HIS A 143 5.13 -10.70 8.45
N ASN A 144 5.12 -10.52 7.13
CA ASN A 144 4.81 -11.60 6.21
C ASN A 144 5.97 -12.59 6.18
N VAL A 145 5.79 -13.76 6.78
CA VAL A 145 6.81 -14.82 6.85
C VAL A 145 7.30 -15.29 5.47
N ASN A 146 6.54 -15.02 4.40
CA ASN A 146 6.96 -15.35 3.04
C ASN A 146 8.03 -14.38 2.50
N GLU A 147 8.15 -13.19 3.09
CA GLU A 147 9.15 -12.16 2.77
C GLU A 147 10.49 -12.36 3.48
N ILE A 148 10.55 -13.34 4.38
CA ILE A 148 11.78 -13.69 5.09
C ILE A 148 12.78 -14.32 4.11
N ASP A 149 13.94 -13.68 4.00
CA ASP A 149 15.13 -14.18 3.31
C ASP A 149 16.23 -14.37 4.36
N PRO A 150 16.64 -15.61 4.68
CA PRO A 150 17.69 -15.87 5.66
C PRO A 150 19.03 -15.19 5.34
N SER A 151 19.28 -14.81 4.08
CA SER A 151 20.54 -14.18 3.67
C SER A 151 20.60 -12.68 3.97
N ASN A 152 19.46 -11.97 3.94
CA ASN A 152 19.45 -10.50 3.99
C ASN A 152 18.16 -9.85 4.51
N ASN A 153 17.15 -10.62 4.93
CA ASN A 153 15.86 -10.11 5.41
C ASN A 153 15.20 -11.08 6.40
N THR A 154 15.75 -11.24 7.59
CA THR A 154 15.27 -12.23 8.55
C THR A 154 13.92 -11.88 9.19
N GLU A 155 13.47 -10.64 9.06
CA GLU A 155 12.32 -10.09 9.79
C GLU A 155 11.21 -9.54 8.88
N ALA A 156 11.30 -9.74 7.55
CA ALA A 156 10.35 -9.20 6.58
C ALA A 156 10.22 -7.66 6.67
N ILE A 157 11.36 -6.97 6.70
CA ILE A 157 11.44 -5.52 6.85
C ILE A 157 11.99 -4.87 5.58
N PHE A 158 11.42 -3.73 5.23
CA PHE A 158 11.88 -2.89 4.15
C PHE A 158 12.23 -1.50 4.65
N TYR A 159 13.28 -0.92 4.09
CA TYR A 159 13.87 0.32 4.53
C TYR A 159 13.92 1.33 3.38
N SER A 160 13.71 2.60 3.67
CA SER A 160 14.06 3.70 2.77
C SER A 160 14.63 4.83 3.59
N CYS A 161 15.77 5.38 3.18
CA CYS A 161 16.46 6.41 3.94
C CYS A 161 16.70 7.66 3.12
N ALA A 162 16.77 8.80 3.78
CA ALA A 162 17.18 10.07 3.20
C ALA A 162 18.14 10.82 4.12
N ASP A 163 19.10 11.52 3.52
CA ASP A 163 19.96 12.45 4.23
C ASP A 163 19.26 13.82 4.31
N VAL A 164 19.26 14.43 5.49
CA VAL A 164 18.62 15.73 5.74
C VAL A 164 19.53 16.61 6.58
N GLU A 165 19.30 17.91 6.52
CA GLU A 165 19.95 18.88 7.41
C GLU A 165 18.91 19.45 8.35
N VAL A 166 19.15 19.41 9.66
CA VAL A 166 18.25 20.01 10.66
C VAL A 166 18.95 21.21 11.26
N THR A 167 18.39 22.40 11.16
CA THR A 167 19.01 23.60 11.72
C THR A 167 18.32 24.01 13.02
N ASN A 168 19.07 24.68 13.89
CA ASN A 168 18.48 25.40 15.02
C ASN A 168 17.51 26.47 14.51
N MET A 169 16.52 26.81 15.33
CA MET A 169 15.65 27.96 15.10
C MET A 169 16.48 29.24 15.28
N ASN A 170 17.10 29.74 14.20
CA ASN A 170 17.90 30.96 14.22
C ASN A 170 16.98 32.18 14.11
N GLY A 171 16.46 32.66 15.23
CA GLY A 171 15.58 33.83 15.30
C GLY A 171 14.63 33.72 16.48
N THR A 172 14.17 34.85 17.01
CA THR A 172 13.17 34.94 18.09
C THR A 172 12.14 33.84 17.94
N VAL A 173 12.12 32.94 18.91
CA VAL A 173 11.09 31.90 19.05
C VAL A 173 9.75 32.61 18.81
N PRO A 174 9.00 32.25 17.76
CA PRO A 174 7.61 32.69 17.66
C PRO A 174 7.01 32.40 19.01
N THR A 175 6.43 33.41 19.65
CA THR A 175 5.91 33.28 21.01
C THR A 175 5.12 31.99 21.14
N GLU A 176 5.10 31.34 22.31
CA GLU A 176 4.36 30.08 22.52
C GLU A 176 2.92 30.15 21.94
N GLN A 177 2.36 31.36 21.93
CA GLN A 177 1.13 31.72 21.25
C GLN A 177 1.19 31.60 19.72
N GLU A 178 2.20 32.13 19.01
CA GLU A 178 2.38 31.97 17.55
C GLU A 178 2.73 30.54 17.13
N ALA A 179 3.49 29.81 17.95
CA ALA A 179 3.76 28.39 17.72
C ALA A 179 2.49 27.54 17.94
N ALA A 180 1.71 27.85 18.97
CA ALA A 180 0.39 27.28 19.18
C ALA A 180 -0.54 27.64 18.03
N THR A 181 -0.55 28.87 17.48
CA THR A 181 -1.38 29.19 16.30
C THR A 181 -0.89 28.48 15.05
N ALA A 182 0.41 28.26 14.85
CA ALA A 182 0.93 27.55 13.69
C ALA A 182 0.67 26.04 13.79
N GLU A 183 0.81 25.46 14.99
CA GLU A 183 0.48 24.07 15.27
C GLU A 183 -1.04 23.87 15.27
N ASP A 184 -1.83 24.80 15.80
CA ASP A 184 -3.29 24.82 15.71
C ASP A 184 -3.75 25.14 14.29
N ASN A 185 -3.02 25.88 13.46
CA ASN A 185 -3.37 26.08 12.05
C ASN A 185 -2.96 24.88 11.20
N ALA A 186 -1.82 24.24 11.46
CA ALA A 186 -1.44 23.00 10.78
C ALA A 186 -2.34 21.84 11.22
N ARG A 187 -2.65 21.76 12.51
CA ARG A 187 -3.61 20.83 13.10
C ARG A 187 -5.04 21.24 12.75
N ALA A 188 -5.40 22.49 12.52
CA ALA A 188 -6.71 22.89 12.01
C ALA A 188 -6.79 22.87 10.50
N MET A 189 -5.69 22.79 9.74
CA MET A 189 -5.72 22.50 8.30
C MET A 189 -5.73 20.99 8.06
N SER A 190 -4.97 20.22 8.85
CA SER A 190 -5.02 18.76 8.87
C SER A 190 -6.32 18.29 9.50
N ALA A 191 -6.76 18.88 10.62
CA ALA A 191 -8.08 18.63 11.18
C ALA A 191 -9.16 19.33 10.38
N GLN A 192 -9.06 20.49 9.72
CA GLN A 192 -10.13 20.92 8.79
C GLN A 192 -10.16 20.02 7.56
N ALA A 193 -9.04 19.49 7.06
CA ALA A 193 -9.11 18.45 6.06
C ALA A 193 -9.87 17.26 6.64
N PHE A 194 -9.46 16.73 7.80
CA PHE A 194 -10.07 15.59 8.47
C PHE A 194 -11.49 15.85 9.05
N HIS A 195 -11.87 17.10 9.28
CA HIS A 195 -13.11 17.58 9.91
C HIS A 195 -14.05 18.15 8.87
N ILE A 196 -13.59 18.65 7.73
CA ILE A 196 -14.44 18.78 6.54
C ILE A 196 -14.74 17.36 6.01
N LEU A 197 -13.78 16.43 6.11
CA LEU A 197 -13.97 15.00 5.88
C LEU A 197 -14.92 14.35 6.91
N SER A 198 -14.83 14.67 8.21
CA SER A 198 -15.66 14.04 9.26
C SER A 198 -16.95 14.78 9.63
N GLN A 199 -17.03 16.12 9.54
CA GLN A 199 -18.25 16.90 9.81
C GLN A 199 -19.26 16.86 8.67
N THR A 200 -18.87 16.48 7.44
CA THR A 200 -19.89 16.31 6.41
C THR A 200 -20.83 15.12 6.67
N LYS A 201 -20.58 14.27 7.69
CA LYS A 201 -21.46 13.11 7.98
C LYS A 201 -21.57 12.62 9.44
N HIS A 202 -21.22 13.39 10.46
CA HIS A 202 -21.53 13.00 11.85
C HIS A 202 -22.69 13.80 12.45
N SER A 203 -23.90 13.48 11.99
CA SER A 203 -25.04 13.51 12.93
C SER A 203 -24.86 12.32 13.86
N GLU A 204 -24.65 12.57 15.15
CA GLU A 204 -24.51 11.57 16.20
C GLU A 204 -25.75 10.66 16.24
N ALA A 205 -25.70 9.54 15.52
CA ALA A 205 -26.64 8.46 15.72
C ALA A 205 -26.38 7.89 17.12
N ARG A 206 -27.31 8.14 18.06
CA ARG A 206 -27.27 7.62 19.43
C ARG A 206 -26.95 6.13 19.40
N GLY A 207 -25.77 5.80 19.95
CA GLY A 207 -25.12 4.52 19.83
C GLY A 207 -25.92 3.39 20.47
N VAL A 208 -26.35 2.45 19.63
CA VAL A 208 -26.36 1.05 20.05
C VAL A 208 -24.89 0.66 20.14
N SER A 209 -24.40 0.43 21.36
CA SER A 209 -23.09 -0.19 21.57
C SER A 209 -23.14 -1.59 20.98
N ILE A 210 -22.67 -1.73 19.74
CA ILE A 210 -22.48 -3.04 19.14
C ILE A 210 -21.12 -3.49 19.67
N ALA A 211 -21.11 -4.56 20.45
CA ALA A 211 -19.87 -5.24 20.82
C ALA A 211 -19.02 -5.45 19.57
N ALA A 212 -17.69 -5.35 19.70
CA ALA A 212 -16.73 -5.55 18.63
C ALA A 212 -17.14 -6.75 17.75
N PHE A 213 -17.71 -6.43 16.59
CA PHE A 213 -18.32 -7.39 15.70
C PHE A 213 -17.39 -7.57 14.50
N ASN A 214 -17.35 -8.78 13.95
CA ASN A 214 -16.56 -9.10 12.76
C ASN A 214 -17.50 -9.68 11.72
N CYS A 215 -17.25 -9.38 10.46
CA CYS A 215 -17.96 -10.00 9.36
C CYS A 215 -17.05 -10.25 8.17
N ASP A 216 -17.44 -11.24 7.38
CA ASP A 216 -16.77 -11.62 6.15
C ASP A 216 -17.57 -11.08 4.96
N ALA A 217 -16.88 -10.76 3.86
CA ALA A 217 -17.56 -10.53 2.60
C ALA A 217 -18.24 -11.83 2.12
N PRO A 218 -19.25 -11.74 1.24
CA PRO A 218 -19.81 -12.93 0.58
C PRO A 218 -18.70 -13.76 -0.05
N THR A 219 -18.81 -15.09 0.02
CA THR A 219 -17.79 -15.99 -0.54
C THR A 219 -17.61 -15.82 -2.03
N ALA A 220 -18.64 -15.36 -2.75
CA ALA A 220 -18.50 -14.89 -4.11
C ALA A 220 -19.37 -13.64 -4.36
N PHE A 221 -18.84 -12.66 -5.08
CA PHE A 221 -19.59 -11.48 -5.51
C PHE A 221 -19.03 -10.88 -6.81
N ILE A 222 -19.89 -10.13 -7.49
CA ILE A 222 -19.51 -9.26 -8.61
C ILE A 222 -19.77 -7.83 -8.17
N ALA A 223 -18.82 -6.92 -8.36
CA ALA A 223 -19.00 -5.50 -8.06
C ALA A 223 -18.61 -4.62 -9.24
N GLU A 224 -19.47 -3.65 -9.54
CA GLU A 224 -19.11 -2.50 -10.34
C GLU A 224 -18.84 -1.32 -9.40
N GLY A 225 -17.87 -0.48 -9.73
CA GLY A 225 -17.54 0.65 -8.88
C GLY A 225 -16.93 1.83 -9.59
N GLU A 226 -16.87 2.95 -8.88
CA GLU A 226 -16.27 4.18 -9.35
C GLU A 226 -15.41 4.80 -8.26
N THR A 227 -14.17 5.16 -8.59
CA THR A 227 -13.31 5.98 -7.73
C THR A 227 -13.45 7.45 -8.09
N ARG A 228 -13.60 8.29 -7.08
CA ARG A 228 -13.70 9.75 -7.19
C ARG A 228 -12.73 10.40 -6.22
N VAL A 229 -12.25 11.59 -6.56
CA VAL A 229 -11.63 12.48 -5.58
C VAL A 229 -12.76 13.18 -4.82
N GLN A 230 -12.70 13.22 -3.50
CA GLN A 230 -13.71 13.84 -2.67
C GLN A 230 -13.89 15.32 -3.03
N GLY A 231 -15.15 15.72 -3.23
CA GLY A 231 -15.50 17.04 -3.74
C GLY A 231 -15.36 17.20 -5.26
N GLY A 232 -14.75 16.24 -5.95
CA GLY A 232 -14.70 16.16 -7.41
C GLY A 232 -15.98 15.57 -7.99
N MET A 233 -16.45 16.14 -9.11
CA MET A 233 -17.72 15.70 -9.73
C MET A 233 -17.60 14.51 -10.70
N LYS A 234 -16.40 14.15 -11.15
CA LYS A 234 -16.22 13.12 -12.19
C LYS A 234 -15.40 11.92 -11.69
N PRO A 235 -15.81 10.68 -12.00
CA PRO A 235 -15.10 9.48 -11.57
C PRO A 235 -13.76 9.37 -12.31
N VAL A 236 -12.69 9.16 -11.56
CA VAL A 236 -11.34 8.99 -12.09
C VAL A 236 -11.15 7.58 -12.64
N LEU A 237 -11.68 6.58 -11.95
CA LEU A 237 -11.56 5.16 -12.34
C LEU A 237 -12.91 4.45 -12.26
N ARG A 238 -13.13 3.52 -13.18
CA ARG A 238 -14.18 2.50 -13.09
C ARG A 238 -13.59 1.16 -12.70
N HIS A 239 -14.32 0.41 -11.92
CA HIS A 239 -13.91 -0.87 -11.37
C HIS A 239 -14.91 -1.94 -11.75
N THR A 240 -14.42 -3.09 -12.18
CA THR A 240 -15.20 -4.33 -12.25
C THR A 240 -14.45 -5.40 -11.47
N ILE A 241 -15.10 -5.96 -10.46
CA ILE A 241 -14.51 -6.94 -9.53
C ILE A 241 -15.29 -8.24 -9.64
N HIS A 242 -14.56 -9.32 -9.85
CA HIS A 242 -15.05 -10.69 -9.69
C HIS A 242 -14.27 -11.32 -8.55
N TYR A 243 -14.96 -11.74 -7.51
CA TYR A 243 -14.35 -12.26 -6.29
C TYR A 243 -14.95 -13.61 -5.93
N ASP A 244 -14.12 -14.62 -5.72
CA ASP A 244 -14.53 -15.95 -5.28
C ASP A 244 -13.50 -16.51 -4.28
N THR A 245 -13.80 -16.45 -2.98
CA THR A 245 -12.91 -16.96 -1.93
C THR A 245 -12.87 -18.48 -1.85
N ASN A 246 -13.87 -19.19 -2.36
CA ASN A 246 -13.90 -20.66 -2.32
C ASN A 246 -12.89 -21.22 -3.32
N ALA A 247 -12.84 -20.61 -4.51
CA ALA A 247 -11.85 -20.92 -5.53
C ALA A 247 -10.52 -20.17 -5.30
N GLY A 248 -10.54 -19.12 -4.47
CA GLY A 248 -9.37 -18.30 -4.18
C GLY A 248 -8.99 -17.39 -5.34
N TRP A 249 -10.00 -16.85 -6.00
CA TRP A 249 -9.89 -16.07 -7.23
C TRP A 249 -10.32 -14.63 -7.02
N LEU A 250 -9.56 -13.72 -7.60
CA LEU A 250 -9.92 -12.32 -7.70
C LEU A 250 -9.55 -11.85 -9.10
N ARG A 251 -10.47 -11.17 -9.77
CA ARG A 251 -10.18 -10.37 -10.95
C ARG A 251 -10.68 -8.96 -10.71
N TRP A 252 -9.77 -8.00 -10.76
CA TRP A 252 -10.08 -6.59 -10.56
C TRP A 252 -9.63 -5.79 -11.78
N ASN A 253 -10.59 -5.41 -12.61
CA ASN A 253 -10.35 -4.53 -13.75
C ASN A 253 -10.53 -3.07 -13.30
N ARG A 254 -9.60 -2.20 -13.71
CA ARG A 254 -9.57 -0.76 -13.40
C ARG A 254 -9.36 0.01 -14.70
N ASN A 255 -10.31 0.84 -15.07
CA ASN A 255 -10.27 1.60 -16.33
C ASN A 255 -10.43 3.10 -16.06
N ASP A 256 -9.48 3.90 -16.55
CA ASP A 256 -9.51 5.35 -16.49
C ASP A 256 -10.44 5.94 -17.57
N THR A 257 -11.41 6.71 -17.10
CA THR A 257 -12.41 7.33 -17.98
C THR A 257 -12.03 8.73 -18.47
N HIS A 258 -10.95 9.32 -17.94
CA HIS A 258 -10.54 10.70 -18.17
C HIS A 258 -9.42 10.87 -19.18
N LEU A 259 -8.46 9.95 -19.24
CA LEU A 259 -7.33 10.05 -20.17
C LEU A 259 -7.58 9.34 -21.52
N GLY A 260 -8.85 9.17 -21.91
CA GLY A 260 -9.20 8.48 -23.15
C GLY A 260 -8.93 6.98 -23.13
N GLY A 261 -8.98 6.35 -21.95
CA GLY A 261 -8.74 4.91 -21.78
C GLY A 261 -7.27 4.50 -21.81
N THR A 262 -6.32 5.42 -21.59
CA THR A 262 -4.88 5.09 -21.59
C THR A 262 -4.45 4.24 -20.40
N PHE A 263 -5.27 4.14 -19.36
CA PHE A 263 -5.02 3.28 -18.21
C PHE A 263 -6.12 2.24 -18.11
N ASP A 264 -5.80 1.03 -18.55
CA ASP A 264 -6.61 -0.17 -18.37
C ASP A 264 -5.72 -1.20 -17.71
N MET A 265 -5.99 -1.48 -16.43
CA MET A 265 -5.24 -2.44 -15.65
C MET A 265 -6.16 -3.53 -15.15
N THR A 266 -5.75 -4.78 -15.35
CA THR A 266 -6.44 -5.94 -14.78
C THR A 266 -5.51 -6.66 -13.83
N ASP A 267 -5.92 -6.78 -12.57
CA ASP A 267 -5.35 -7.73 -11.63
C ASP A 267 -6.07 -9.06 -11.72
N LEU A 268 -5.30 -10.13 -11.79
CA LEU A 268 -5.81 -11.49 -11.81
C LEU A 268 -5.05 -12.34 -10.80
N TRP A 269 -5.76 -12.77 -9.77
CA TRP A 269 -5.34 -13.74 -8.78
C TRP A 269 -6.07 -15.04 -9.06
N ASN A 270 -5.31 -16.12 -9.21
CA ASN A 270 -5.89 -17.43 -9.45
C ASN A 270 -5.15 -18.51 -8.65
N LEU A 271 -5.71 -18.89 -7.49
CA LEU A 271 -5.14 -19.89 -6.59
C LEU A 271 -5.04 -21.31 -7.16
N THR A 272 -5.78 -21.69 -8.19
CA THR A 272 -5.61 -23.04 -8.78
C THR A 272 -4.30 -23.18 -9.54
N LEU A 273 -3.65 -22.05 -9.84
CA LEU A 273 -2.31 -22.00 -10.41
C LEU A 273 -1.22 -21.98 -9.33
N ALA A 274 -1.59 -22.03 -8.06
CA ALA A 274 -0.64 -21.96 -6.98
C ALA A 274 0.23 -23.21 -6.98
N THR A 275 1.52 -23.02 -7.25
CA THR A 275 2.54 -24.06 -7.12
C THR A 275 3.33 -23.80 -5.86
N GLY A 276 3.44 -24.81 -4.99
CA GLY A 276 4.15 -24.66 -3.71
C GLY A 276 3.50 -23.68 -2.71
N GLY A 277 2.21 -23.38 -2.86
CA GLY A 277 1.44 -22.53 -1.94
C GLY A 277 1.47 -21.03 -2.24
N TYR A 278 1.93 -20.61 -3.42
CA TYR A 278 2.02 -19.20 -3.84
C TYR A 278 1.00 -18.88 -4.93
N THR A 279 0.18 -17.84 -4.75
CA THR A 279 -0.83 -17.42 -5.74
C THR A 279 -0.21 -16.48 -6.77
N PRO A 280 0.00 -16.84 -8.04
CA PRO A 280 0.50 -15.86 -9.00
C PRO A 280 -0.52 -14.71 -9.15
N GLN A 281 -0.05 -13.47 -9.03
CA GLN A 281 -0.82 -12.27 -9.41
C GLN A 281 -0.34 -11.81 -10.77
N PHE A 282 -1.23 -11.83 -11.76
CA PHE A 282 -0.97 -11.23 -13.06
C PHE A 282 -1.53 -9.82 -13.10
N ILE A 283 -0.74 -8.88 -13.60
CA ILE A 283 -1.14 -7.51 -13.84
C ILE A 283 -1.03 -7.26 -15.34
N ILE A 284 -2.16 -7.03 -15.98
CA ILE A 284 -2.22 -6.75 -17.41
C ILE A 284 -2.36 -5.25 -17.61
N GLY A 285 -1.61 -4.67 -18.54
CA GLY A 285 -1.76 -3.27 -18.94
C GLY A 285 -0.87 -2.26 -18.21
N LEU A 286 -0.13 -2.68 -17.17
CA LEU A 286 0.68 -1.78 -16.34
C LEU A 286 1.74 -1.00 -17.15
N ASN A 287 2.38 -1.66 -18.11
CA ASN A 287 3.43 -1.08 -18.96
C ASN A 287 2.93 -0.81 -20.39
N GLY A 288 1.62 -0.60 -20.54
CA GLY A 288 0.94 -0.39 -21.82
C GLY A 288 0.01 -1.54 -22.19
N ALA A 289 -0.86 -1.29 -23.17
CA ALA A 289 -1.85 -2.27 -23.63
C ALA A 289 -1.19 -3.60 -24.01
N ASN A 290 -1.81 -4.71 -23.60
CA ASN A 290 -1.31 -6.06 -23.81
C ASN A 290 0.09 -6.34 -23.22
N THR A 291 0.54 -5.57 -22.24
CA THR A 291 1.66 -6.02 -21.40
C THR A 291 1.13 -6.89 -20.27
N CYS A 292 1.91 -7.89 -19.86
CA CYS A 292 1.63 -8.67 -18.66
C CYS A 292 2.83 -8.61 -17.74
N SER A 293 2.57 -8.50 -16.46
CA SER A 293 3.57 -8.63 -15.42
C SER A 293 3.09 -9.63 -14.38
N MET A 294 3.90 -10.62 -14.04
CA MET A 294 3.59 -11.55 -12.96
C MET A 294 4.30 -11.11 -11.69
N TYR A 295 3.51 -10.69 -10.70
CA TYR A 295 3.99 -10.37 -9.37
C TYR A 295 3.96 -11.63 -8.51
N GLY A 296 5.00 -11.75 -7.66
CA GLY A 296 5.22 -12.90 -6.78
C GLY A 296 3.97 -13.27 -5.98
N GLY A 297 3.83 -14.55 -5.65
CA GLY A 297 2.63 -14.98 -4.99
C GLY A 297 2.61 -14.61 -3.51
N ASP A 298 1.53 -13.94 -3.10
CA ASP A 298 1.16 -13.88 -1.69
C ASP A 298 0.00 -14.85 -1.43
N LYS A 299 -0.32 -15.03 -0.15
CA LYS A 299 -1.54 -15.74 0.23
C LYS A 299 -2.73 -14.90 -0.18
N PHE A 300 -3.67 -15.50 -0.89
CA PHE A 300 -4.99 -14.91 -1.04
C PHE A 300 -5.59 -14.67 0.34
N PHE A 301 -5.98 -13.43 0.63
CA PHE A 301 -6.60 -13.08 1.89
C PHE A 301 -8.07 -12.74 1.65
N PRO A 302 -9.00 -13.40 2.38
CA PRO A 302 -10.41 -13.10 2.23
C PRO A 302 -10.75 -11.66 2.60
N TRP A 303 -11.68 -11.04 1.88
CA TRP A 303 -12.15 -9.71 2.20
C TRP A 303 -13.01 -9.81 3.47
N ALA A 304 -12.56 -9.16 4.54
CA ALA A 304 -13.22 -9.19 5.82
C ALA A 304 -13.18 -7.81 6.50
N PHE A 305 -14.07 -7.62 7.46
CA PHE A 305 -14.20 -6.40 8.23
C PHE A 305 -14.17 -6.69 9.73
N GLY A 306 -13.65 -5.73 10.48
CA GLY A 306 -13.57 -5.78 11.94
C GLY A 306 -12.17 -5.96 12.50
N PRO A 307 -12.06 -6.09 13.84
CA PRO A 307 -10.79 -6.09 14.56
C PRO A 307 -9.78 -7.14 14.08
N LYS A 308 -10.23 -8.27 13.53
CA LYS A 308 -9.32 -9.30 12.98
C LYS A 308 -8.45 -8.78 11.83
N ASN A 309 -8.88 -7.71 11.17
CA ASN A 309 -8.14 -7.06 10.09
C ASN A 309 -7.55 -5.71 10.53
N GLY A 310 -7.41 -5.48 11.85
CA GLY A 310 -6.95 -4.20 12.40
C GLY A 310 -7.96 -3.06 12.28
N MET A 311 -9.20 -3.34 11.89
CA MET A 311 -10.23 -2.32 11.70
C MET A 311 -11.04 -2.08 12.98
N GLN A 312 -11.29 -0.82 13.29
CA GLN A 312 -12.20 -0.40 14.35
C GLN A 312 -13.60 -0.13 13.78
N HIS A 313 -14.66 -0.63 14.41
CA HIS A 313 -16.03 -0.23 14.08
C HIS A 313 -16.25 1.22 14.50
N VAL A 314 -16.70 2.08 13.57
CA VAL A 314 -16.93 3.51 13.87
C VAL A 314 -18.41 3.87 13.92
N GLY A 315 -19.30 3.00 13.44
CA GLY A 315 -20.74 3.20 13.57
C GLY A 315 -21.53 2.58 12.43
N ASN A 316 -22.85 2.79 12.48
CA ASN A 316 -23.78 2.33 11.47
C ASN A 316 -24.59 3.48 10.88
N GLU A 317 -24.98 3.37 9.61
CA GLU A 317 -25.87 4.29 8.91
C GLU A 317 -27.03 3.50 8.31
N THR A 318 -28.28 3.82 8.67
CA THR A 318 -29.47 3.21 8.06
C THR A 318 -29.84 4.00 6.80
N ARG A 319 -29.89 3.31 5.66
CA ARG A 319 -30.31 3.90 4.37
C ARG A 319 -31.82 4.06 4.31
N ARG A 320 -32.30 4.86 3.34
CA ARG A 320 -33.74 5.09 3.11
C ARG A 320 -34.52 3.81 2.77
N ASP A 321 -33.86 2.82 2.18
CA ASP A 321 -34.44 1.51 1.87
C ASP A 321 -34.48 0.56 3.09
N GLY A 322 -34.04 1.03 4.26
CA GLY A 322 -33.99 0.26 5.50
C GLY A 322 -32.74 -0.61 5.67
N SER A 323 -31.87 -0.71 4.65
CA SER A 323 -30.60 -1.43 4.79
C SER A 323 -29.66 -0.71 5.76
N VAL A 324 -28.87 -1.48 6.50
CA VAL A 324 -27.90 -0.94 7.48
C VAL A 324 -26.51 -1.05 6.88
N MET A 325 -25.80 0.07 6.86
CA MET A 325 -24.39 0.12 6.52
C MET A 325 -23.55 0.12 7.80
N ALA A 326 -22.50 -0.68 7.86
CA ALA A 326 -21.49 -0.62 8.90
C ALA A 326 -20.23 0.08 8.38
N ARG A 327 -19.67 0.98 9.17
CA ARG A 327 -18.42 1.69 8.88
C ARG A 327 -17.30 1.15 9.76
N TRP A 328 -16.13 0.97 9.14
CA TRP A 328 -14.92 0.46 9.75
C TRP A 328 -13.77 1.38 9.40
N GLN A 329 -12.84 1.61 10.32
CA GLN A 329 -11.72 2.51 10.09
C GLN A 329 -10.41 1.90 10.58
N ILE A 330 -9.33 2.20 9.87
CA ILE A 330 -7.96 2.05 10.34
C ILE A 330 -7.41 3.47 10.44
N ALA A 331 -7.62 4.11 11.59
CA ALA A 331 -7.42 5.55 11.75
C ALA A 331 -5.98 5.99 11.42
N SER A 332 -4.98 5.18 11.82
CA SER A 332 -3.58 5.46 11.55
C SER A 332 -3.22 5.44 10.06
N ALA A 333 -3.97 4.69 9.25
CA ALA A 333 -3.76 4.59 7.80
C ALA A 333 -4.69 5.52 7.00
N ASP A 334 -5.55 6.28 7.67
CA ASP A 334 -6.59 7.10 7.04
C ASP A 334 -7.47 6.32 6.04
N VAL A 335 -7.78 5.06 6.39
CA VAL A 335 -8.64 4.17 5.58
C VAL A 335 -9.97 3.97 6.29
N GLU A 336 -11.06 4.11 5.55
CA GLU A 336 -12.39 3.73 5.97
C GLU A 336 -13.02 2.75 4.98
N PHE A 337 -13.68 1.73 5.50
CA PHE A 337 -14.48 0.78 4.74
C PHE A 337 -15.94 0.88 5.17
N THR A 338 -16.85 0.86 4.20
CA THR A 338 -18.29 0.70 4.45
C THR A 338 -18.78 -0.58 3.82
N SER A 339 -19.59 -1.34 4.55
CA SER A 339 -20.28 -2.52 4.07
C SER A 339 -21.79 -2.42 4.29
N ILE A 340 -22.58 -3.11 3.47
CA ILE A 340 -24.01 -3.31 3.71
C ILE A 340 -24.17 -4.62 4.48
N LEU A 341 -24.87 -4.56 5.62
CA LEU A 341 -25.19 -5.73 6.43
C LEU A 341 -26.40 -6.46 5.83
N GLU A 342 -26.25 -7.75 5.53
CA GLU A 342 -27.36 -8.55 4.97
C GLU A 342 -28.46 -8.86 6.02
N SER A 343 -28.12 -8.79 7.30
CA SER A 343 -29.07 -8.99 8.41
C SER A 343 -28.63 -8.28 9.69
N ALA A 344 -29.53 -8.17 10.67
CA ALA A 344 -29.23 -7.53 11.95
C ALA A 344 -28.19 -8.31 12.80
N ALA A 345 -28.00 -9.60 12.53
CA ALA A 345 -26.98 -10.46 13.14
C ALA A 345 -25.77 -10.69 12.21
N ALA A 346 -25.73 -9.98 11.07
CA ALA A 346 -25.00 -10.34 9.85
C ALA A 346 -23.61 -10.93 10.11
N THR A 347 -23.35 -12.18 9.76
CA THR A 347 -21.95 -12.62 9.59
C THR A 347 -21.38 -12.17 8.25
N THR A 348 -22.23 -11.66 7.35
CA THR A 348 -21.91 -11.30 5.97
C THR A 348 -22.03 -9.79 5.74
N CYS A 349 -20.96 -9.20 5.21
CA CYS A 349 -20.83 -7.77 4.95
C CYS A 349 -20.52 -7.53 3.47
N VAL A 350 -21.49 -7.04 2.71
CA VAL A 350 -21.31 -6.75 1.28
C VAL A 350 -20.48 -5.48 1.11
N PRO A 351 -19.31 -5.51 0.45
CA PRO A 351 -18.48 -4.31 0.27
C PRO A 351 -19.24 -3.20 -0.45
N HIS A 352 -19.21 -1.97 0.08
CA HIS A 352 -19.94 -0.85 -0.49
C HIS A 352 -19.08 0.40 -0.72
N LEU A 353 -18.17 0.73 0.18
CA LEU A 353 -17.33 1.91 0.05
C LEU A 353 -15.92 1.62 0.56
N ILE A 354 -14.92 2.15 -0.12
CA ILE A 354 -13.55 2.27 0.38
C ILE A 354 -13.18 3.74 0.30
N ARG A 355 -12.73 4.32 1.40
CA ARG A 355 -12.14 5.66 1.45
C ARG A 355 -10.72 5.55 1.91
N HIS A 356 -9.84 6.28 1.24
CA HIS A 356 -8.46 6.42 1.66
C HIS A 356 -7.98 7.83 1.32
N GLY A 357 -7.72 8.63 2.35
CA GLY A 357 -7.49 10.06 2.19
C GLY A 357 -8.62 10.75 1.44
N VAL A 358 -8.28 11.38 0.31
CA VAL A 358 -9.24 12.09 -0.55
C VAL A 358 -9.90 11.20 -1.61
N LEU A 359 -9.56 9.92 -1.69
CA LEU A 359 -10.12 9.00 -2.68
C LEU A 359 -11.27 8.21 -2.08
N GLU A 360 -12.37 8.11 -2.84
CA GLU A 360 -13.55 7.33 -2.49
C GLU A 360 -13.88 6.38 -3.64
N THR A 361 -13.89 5.08 -3.38
CA THR A 361 -14.34 4.03 -4.30
C THR A 361 -15.69 3.49 -3.85
N GLU A 362 -16.77 3.88 -4.51
CA GLU A 362 -18.09 3.32 -4.28
C GLU A 362 -18.24 2.02 -5.09
N LEU A 363 -18.69 0.97 -4.42
CA LEU A 363 -18.91 -0.36 -4.97
C LEU A 363 -20.40 -0.72 -4.89
N ARG A 364 -20.90 -1.29 -5.99
CA ARG A 364 -22.22 -1.92 -6.12
C ARG A 364 -22.01 -3.42 -6.16
N ALA A 365 -21.52 -3.98 -5.05
CA ALA A 365 -21.28 -5.41 -4.94
C ALA A 365 -22.61 -6.18 -4.83
N ARG A 366 -22.68 -7.29 -5.56
CA ARG A 366 -23.81 -8.22 -5.56
C ARG A 366 -23.30 -9.63 -5.26
N PRO A 367 -23.69 -10.22 -4.12
CA PRO A 367 -23.43 -11.63 -3.85
C PRO A 367 -23.93 -12.51 -4.99
N VAL A 368 -23.17 -13.55 -5.33
CA VAL A 368 -23.54 -14.57 -6.32
C VAL A 368 -23.24 -15.95 -5.77
N ALA A 369 -23.94 -16.97 -6.27
CA ALA A 369 -23.68 -18.35 -5.86
C ALA A 369 -22.32 -18.86 -6.35
N SER A 370 -21.92 -18.46 -7.56
CA SER A 370 -20.65 -18.81 -8.20
C SER A 370 -20.31 -17.81 -9.29
N ILE A 371 -19.03 -17.72 -9.68
CA ILE A 371 -18.56 -16.96 -10.84
C ILE A 371 -18.08 -17.93 -11.91
N ASP A 372 -18.34 -17.61 -13.18
CA ASP A 372 -17.80 -18.39 -14.30
C ASP A 372 -16.26 -18.43 -14.24
N PRO A 373 -15.64 -19.61 -14.09
CA PRO A 373 -14.18 -19.74 -14.06
C PRO A 373 -13.47 -19.12 -15.25
N ALA A 374 -14.12 -19.02 -16.42
CA ALA A 374 -13.54 -18.40 -17.62
C ALA A 374 -13.17 -16.92 -17.41
N VAL A 375 -13.82 -16.22 -16.48
CA VAL A 375 -13.47 -14.84 -16.12
C VAL A 375 -12.06 -14.76 -15.53
N PHE A 376 -11.59 -15.82 -14.87
CA PHE A 376 -10.27 -15.90 -14.26
C PHE A 376 -9.23 -16.60 -15.15
N ALA A 377 -9.56 -16.87 -16.42
CA ALA A 377 -8.61 -17.43 -17.36
C ALA A 377 -7.45 -16.45 -17.61
N ILE A 378 -6.23 -16.97 -17.52
CA ILE A 378 -5.03 -16.18 -17.81
C ILE A 378 -5.01 -15.80 -19.30
N PRO A 379 -4.97 -14.51 -19.65
CA PRO A 379 -4.86 -14.09 -21.05
C PRO A 379 -3.61 -14.65 -21.71
N ALA A 380 -3.66 -14.89 -23.02
CA ALA A 380 -2.54 -15.47 -23.78
C ALA A 380 -1.21 -14.73 -23.55
N VAL A 381 -1.26 -13.39 -23.44
CA VAL A 381 -0.07 -12.55 -23.20
C VAL A 381 0.60 -12.79 -21.85
N CYS A 382 -0.13 -13.32 -20.87
CA CYS A 382 0.40 -13.67 -19.56
C CYS A 382 0.86 -15.14 -19.48
N GLN A 383 0.51 -15.98 -20.45
CA GLN A 383 0.84 -17.40 -20.41
C GLN A 383 2.36 -17.65 -20.51
N THR A 384 3.09 -16.75 -21.16
CA THR A 384 4.56 -16.79 -21.27
C THR A 384 5.27 -16.47 -19.96
N HIS A 385 4.58 -15.85 -18.99
CA HIS A 385 5.14 -15.47 -17.68
C HIS A 385 4.85 -16.50 -16.58
N ARG A 386 4.19 -17.63 -16.90
CA ARG A 386 3.73 -18.62 -15.90
C ARG A 386 4.82 -19.22 -15.02
N GLU A 387 6.07 -19.25 -15.47
CA GLU A 387 7.16 -19.97 -14.80
C GLU A 387 8.17 -19.05 -14.09
N MET A 388 8.16 -17.75 -14.36
CA MET A 388 9.11 -16.81 -13.76
C MET A 388 8.38 -15.53 -13.38
N PRO A 389 8.22 -15.24 -12.08
CA PRO A 389 7.78 -13.92 -11.65
C PRO A 389 8.74 -12.90 -12.26
N ASP A 390 8.21 -11.82 -12.82
CA ASP A 390 9.05 -10.67 -13.21
C ASP A 390 9.71 -10.04 -11.95
N GLY A 391 9.20 -10.43 -10.78
CA GLY A 391 9.65 -10.03 -9.46
C GLY A 391 9.10 -10.95 -8.37
N GLY A 392 9.92 -11.75 -7.71
CA GLY A 392 9.46 -12.63 -6.63
C GLY A 392 10.55 -13.01 -5.64
N CYS A 393 10.22 -12.92 -4.36
CA CYS A 393 11.06 -13.09 -3.17
C CYS A 393 11.70 -14.48 -3.02
N LYS A 394 11.39 -15.42 -3.92
CA LYS A 394 11.91 -16.81 -3.92
C LYS A 394 12.31 -17.32 -5.31
N GLY A 395 12.57 -16.42 -6.26
CA GLY A 395 13.11 -16.79 -7.56
C GLY A 395 14.59 -17.21 -7.46
N ARG A 396 14.83 -18.52 -7.29
CA ARG A 396 16.13 -19.23 -7.30
C ARG A 396 16.85 -19.40 -5.96
N HIS A 397 16.24 -20.09 -5.00
CA HIS A 397 17.04 -21.08 -4.26
C HIS A 397 17.01 -22.38 -5.03
N ASN A 398 18.14 -22.68 -5.66
CA ASN A 398 18.39 -23.89 -6.44
C ASN A 398 17.78 -25.12 -5.77
N ARG A 399 16.84 -25.79 -6.45
CA ARG A 399 16.80 -27.26 -6.38
C ARG A 399 18.01 -27.74 -7.18
N GLN A 400 19.15 -27.85 -6.51
CA GLN A 400 20.21 -28.77 -6.94
C GLN A 400 19.84 -30.17 -6.49
#